data_AF-A0A1Z5RJ83-F1
#
_entry.id   AF-A0A1Z5RJ83-F1
#
_cell.length_a   1.000
_cell.length_b   1.000
_cell.length_c   1.000
_cell.angle_alpha   90.00
_cell.angle_beta   90.00
_cell.angle_gamma   90.00
#
_symmetry.space_group_name_H-M   'P 1'
#
loop_
_entity.id
_entity.type
_entity.pdbx_description
1 polymer ?
#
loop_
_entity_poly.entity_id
_entity_poly.type
_entity_poly.pdbx_seq_one_letter_code
_entity_poly.pdbx_strand_id
1 'polypeptide(L)'
;EVDDDLELSRQQEVREDATPSTGCKSKRGSNYTNLEDIQLCKSWIHISNDPIIGNQQPGKTYWERIANDFHMNRNFESDRTPNSLEHRFGIILKECMKFQGYYEEVERCHPSGIPYQEHLLEAHARYARKANGKNCQFEQCWLTLRHTQKFESTLEANKKPAKSRELNLSVGIEQENDESSAQGQETSSIPSAKKARPPGRKQSKEKLKKNEGDDDYKDMMQNLLVMKTEEHMMKKERWEKDMMLEQRKLKMEEEWLQWEQEQKIMFCDVTTMDDDQRAYVKAKRANIVKAMSASVGETASDESAV
;
A
#
# COMPACT_ATOMS: atom_id res chain seq x y z
N GLU A 1 71.36 -20.48 5.57
CA GLU A 1 71.85 -19.83 6.80
C GLU A 1 71.61 -18.34 6.60
N VAL A 2 70.47 -17.81 7.07
CA VAL A 2 70.30 -17.08 8.35
C VAL A 2 71.50 -16.20 8.71
N ASP A 3 71.29 -14.88 8.66
CA ASP A 3 71.55 -14.00 9.79
C ASP A 3 70.60 -12.79 9.70
N ASP A 4 69.67 -12.76 10.65
CA ASP A 4 69.00 -11.58 11.21
C ASP A 4 70.05 -10.67 11.87
N ASP A 5 69.95 -9.35 11.76
CA ASP A 5 69.62 -8.55 12.95
C ASP A 5 69.31 -7.07 12.68
N LEU A 6 68.47 -6.59 13.57
CA LEU A 6 67.77 -5.33 13.68
C LEU A 6 68.66 -4.28 14.39
N GLU A 7 68.77 -3.04 13.89
CA GLU A 7 69.09 -1.92 14.79
C GLU A 7 68.46 -0.58 14.38
N LEU A 8 68.06 0.14 15.42
CA LEU A 8 66.99 1.11 15.55
C LEU A 8 67.58 2.52 15.71
N SER A 9 66.92 3.56 15.16
CA SER A 9 66.89 4.99 15.62
C SER A 9 66.75 5.94 14.41
N ARG A 10 66.07 7.09 14.42
CA ARG A 10 65.21 7.83 15.36
C ARG A 10 64.79 9.10 14.58
N GLN A 11 63.49 9.38 14.53
CA GLN A 11 62.82 10.70 14.38
C GLN A 11 63.16 11.61 13.18
N GLN A 12 62.14 11.94 12.36
CA GLN A 12 61.57 13.30 12.30
C GLN A 12 60.24 13.31 11.51
N GLU A 13 59.17 13.79 12.15
CA GLU A 13 57.88 14.15 11.52
C GLU A 13 58.07 15.24 10.46
N VAL A 14 57.39 15.10 9.31
CA VAL A 14 56.93 16.25 8.53
C VAL A 14 55.44 16.03 8.25
N ARG A 15 54.63 16.87 8.89
CA ARG A 15 53.20 17.03 8.65
C ARG A 15 53.06 17.96 7.44
N GLU A 16 52.47 17.46 6.36
CA GLU A 16 51.96 18.32 5.29
C GLU A 16 50.43 18.33 5.36
N ASP A 17 49.96 19.54 5.62
CA ASP A 17 48.58 19.98 5.69
C ASP A 17 47.95 19.94 4.28
N ALA A 18 46.91 19.13 4.11
CA ALA A 18 46.08 19.11 2.92
C ALA A 18 44.61 19.22 3.32
N THR A 19 44.09 20.43 3.22
CA THR A 19 42.69 20.83 3.33
C THR A 19 41.73 19.88 2.59
N PRO A 20 40.60 19.46 3.17
CA PRO A 20 39.59 18.68 2.47
C PRO A 20 38.64 19.62 1.72
N SER A 21 38.99 19.96 0.49
CA SER A 21 38.06 20.58 -0.45
C SER A 21 38.09 19.80 -1.75
N THR A 22 37.18 18.85 -1.88
CA THR A 22 36.37 18.66 -3.10
C THR A 22 35.19 17.78 -2.70
N GLY A 23 34.01 18.40 -2.58
CA GLY A 23 32.77 17.67 -2.36
C GLY A 23 32.59 16.62 -3.44
N CYS A 24 32.63 15.35 -3.06
CA CYS A 24 32.14 14.27 -3.89
C CYS A 24 30.66 14.55 -4.11
N LYS A 25 30.31 15.06 -5.30
CA LYS A 25 28.92 15.21 -5.71
C LYS A 25 28.31 13.82 -5.62
N SER A 26 27.43 13.61 -4.64
CA SER A 26 26.60 12.41 -4.50
C SER A 26 26.06 12.05 -5.89
N LYS A 27 26.58 10.97 -6.48
CA LYS A 27 26.01 10.43 -7.71
C LYS A 27 24.59 10.04 -7.36
N ARG A 28 23.61 10.65 -8.03
CA ARG A 28 22.20 10.31 -7.88
C ARG A 28 22.07 8.79 -8.04
N GLY A 29 21.53 8.12 -7.02
CA GLY A 29 21.28 6.69 -7.08
C GLY A 29 20.41 6.32 -8.29
N SER A 30 20.49 5.08 -8.74
CA SER A 30 19.66 4.56 -9.82
C SER A 30 18.16 4.78 -9.53
N ASN A 31 17.32 4.84 -10.57
CA ASN A 31 15.86 4.93 -10.35
C ASN A 31 15.32 3.64 -9.74
N TYR A 32 14.24 3.76 -8.97
CA TYR A 32 13.52 2.61 -8.43
C TYR A 32 12.81 1.83 -9.55
N THR A 33 12.88 0.50 -9.47
CA THR A 33 12.13 -0.40 -10.36
C THR A 33 10.78 -0.79 -9.75
N ASN A 34 9.86 -1.27 -10.59
CA ASN A 34 8.59 -1.80 -10.11
C ASN A 34 8.77 -2.98 -9.14
N LEU A 35 9.79 -3.83 -9.37
CA LEU A 35 10.10 -4.94 -8.47
C LEU A 35 10.59 -4.44 -7.10
N GLU A 36 11.43 -3.40 -7.08
CA GLU A 36 11.84 -2.74 -5.83
C GLU A 36 10.64 -2.17 -5.08
N ASP A 37 9.71 -1.49 -5.77
CA ASP A 37 8.55 -0.89 -5.12
C ASP A 37 7.59 -1.95 -4.53
N ILE A 38 7.35 -3.04 -5.26
CA ILE A 38 6.50 -4.15 -4.79
C ILE A 38 7.13 -4.82 -3.58
N GLN A 39 8.43 -5.12 -3.62
CA GLN A 39 9.12 -5.75 -2.50
C GLN A 39 9.14 -4.82 -1.27
N LEU A 40 9.33 -3.51 -1.46
CA LEU A 40 9.26 -2.53 -0.39
C LEU A 40 7.88 -2.52 0.28
N CYS A 41 6.79 -2.63 -0.49
CA CYS A 41 5.45 -2.75 0.06
C CYS A 41 5.30 -4.04 0.89
N LYS A 42 5.75 -5.19 0.37
CA LYS A 42 5.70 -6.48 1.09
C LYS A 42 6.45 -6.41 2.42
N SER A 43 7.67 -5.89 2.42
CA SER A 43 8.50 -5.75 3.62
C SER A 43 7.91 -4.79 4.64
N TRP A 44 7.32 -3.68 4.19
CA TRP A 44 6.59 -2.78 5.08
C TRP A 44 5.38 -3.46 5.75
N ILE A 45 4.63 -4.28 5.02
CA ILE A 45 3.49 -5.04 5.57
C ILE A 45 3.97 -6.07 6.58
N HIS A 46 5.01 -6.83 6.24
CA HIS A 46 5.56 -7.87 7.11
C HIS A 46 5.99 -7.29 8.47
N ILE A 47 6.79 -6.22 8.44
CA ILE A 47 7.23 -5.54 9.67
C ILE A 47 6.08 -4.83 10.39
N SER A 48 5.10 -4.28 9.66
CA SER A 48 3.94 -3.62 10.28
C SER A 48 3.03 -4.58 11.05
N ASN A 49 3.00 -5.85 10.65
CA ASN A 49 2.15 -6.88 11.25
C ASN A 49 2.84 -7.69 12.34
N ASP A 50 4.15 -7.50 12.57
CA ASP A 50 4.90 -8.24 13.56
C ASP A 50 4.46 -7.84 15.00
N PRO A 51 3.83 -8.75 15.76
CA PRO A 51 3.30 -8.45 17.10
C PRO A 51 4.40 -8.20 18.14
N ILE A 52 5.65 -8.59 17.85
CA ILE A 52 6.81 -8.36 18.73
C ILE A 52 7.24 -6.88 18.66
N ILE A 53 6.79 -6.14 17.63
CA ILE A 53 7.09 -4.73 17.44
C ILE A 53 6.09 -3.89 18.24
N GLY A 54 6.30 -3.85 19.55
CA GLY A 54 5.59 -2.98 20.47
C GLY A 54 5.67 -1.51 20.03
N ASN A 55 4.56 -0.79 20.23
CA ASN A 55 4.18 0.54 19.73
C ASN A 55 5.12 1.74 20.07
N GLN A 56 6.36 1.50 20.51
CA GLN A 56 7.30 2.54 20.99
C GLN A 56 8.75 2.33 20.51
N GLN A 57 8.94 2.13 19.21
CA GLN A 57 10.28 2.14 18.60
C GLN A 57 10.54 3.50 17.92
N PRO A 58 11.76 4.07 18.01
CA PRO A 58 12.10 5.27 17.27
C PRO A 58 12.03 4.99 15.75
N GLY A 59 11.51 5.94 14.96
CA GLY A 59 11.26 5.74 13.52
C GLY A 59 12.48 5.25 12.72
N LYS A 60 13.70 5.62 13.16
CA LYS A 60 14.95 5.15 12.56
C LYS A 60 15.11 3.62 12.66
N THR A 61 14.84 3.01 13.81
CA THR A 61 14.96 1.55 13.98
C THR A 61 13.88 0.79 13.23
N TYR A 62 12.72 1.42 13.01
CA TYR A 62 11.63 0.84 12.21
C TYR A 62 12.04 0.68 10.73
N TRP A 63 12.58 1.72 10.11
CA TRP A 63 13.04 1.66 8.72
C TRP A 63 14.28 0.80 8.53
N GLU A 64 15.16 0.71 9.53
CA GLU A 64 16.28 -0.26 9.51
C GLU A 64 15.78 -1.71 9.41
N ARG A 65 14.71 -2.07 10.15
CA ARG A 65 14.11 -3.42 10.05
C ARG A 65 13.46 -3.67 8.70
N ILE A 66 12.73 -2.69 8.17
CA ILE A 66 12.14 -2.79 6.83
C ILE A 66 13.23 -2.96 5.78
N ALA A 67 14.32 -2.21 5.89
CA ALA A 67 15.44 -2.34 4.97
C ALA A 67 16.09 -3.72 5.06
N ASN A 68 16.28 -4.26 6.27
CA ASN A 68 16.79 -5.61 6.46
C ASN A 68 15.87 -6.65 5.82
N ASP A 69 14.56 -6.58 6.09
CA ASP A 69 13.59 -7.50 5.50
C ASP A 69 13.53 -7.39 3.97
N PHE A 70 13.54 -6.17 3.43
CA PHE A 70 13.61 -5.89 2.00
C PHE A 70 14.83 -6.55 1.37
N HIS A 71 15.99 -6.42 2.03
CA HIS A 71 17.23 -6.97 1.52
C HIS A 71 17.32 -8.50 1.66
N MET A 72 16.70 -9.09 2.67
CA MET A 72 16.65 -10.56 2.82
C MET A 72 15.69 -11.24 1.85
N ASN A 73 14.61 -10.56 1.47
CA ASN A 73 13.53 -11.16 0.67
C ASN A 73 13.52 -10.71 -0.81
N ARG A 74 14.51 -9.93 -1.26
CA ARG A 74 14.62 -9.51 -2.67
C ARG A 74 15.23 -10.60 -3.56
N ASN A 75 14.78 -10.63 -4.81
CA ASN A 75 15.35 -11.46 -5.88
C ASN A 75 16.08 -10.64 -6.95
N PHE A 76 16.44 -9.39 -6.63
CA PHE A 76 17.10 -8.44 -7.52
C PHE A 76 18.23 -7.70 -6.78
N GLU A 77 19.19 -7.17 -7.54
CA GLU A 77 20.25 -6.33 -6.99
C GLU A 77 19.70 -4.97 -6.54
N SER A 78 20.05 -4.56 -5.33
CA SER A 78 19.59 -3.30 -4.75
C SER A 78 20.54 -2.88 -3.63
N ASP A 79 20.92 -1.61 -3.58
CA ASP A 79 21.82 -1.01 -2.60
C ASP A 79 21.12 0.10 -1.78
N ARG A 80 19.78 0.11 -1.78
CA ARG A 80 18.99 1.16 -1.13
C ARG A 80 19.23 1.21 0.36
N THR A 81 19.46 2.44 0.84
CA THR A 81 19.55 2.74 2.27
C THR A 81 18.15 2.82 2.90
N PRO A 82 18.03 2.63 4.24
CA PRO A 82 16.75 2.79 4.94
C PRO A 82 16.05 4.12 4.64
N ASN A 83 16.81 5.24 4.63
CA ASN A 83 16.27 6.56 4.33
C ASN A 83 15.75 6.67 2.88
N SER A 84 16.41 6.02 1.93
CA SER A 84 15.96 5.99 0.53
C SER A 84 14.64 5.23 0.41
N LEU A 85 14.52 4.09 1.09
CA LEU A 85 13.31 3.28 1.13
C LEU A 85 12.16 4.01 1.82
N GLU A 86 12.42 4.70 2.93
CA GLU A 86 11.43 5.53 3.62
C GLU A 86 10.85 6.59 2.70
N HIS A 87 11.72 7.37 2.05
CA HIS A 87 11.29 8.43 1.14
C HIS A 87 10.50 7.85 -0.05
N ARG A 88 10.98 6.75 -0.65
CA ARG A 88 10.29 6.09 -1.75
C ARG A 88 8.92 5.58 -1.33
N PHE A 89 8.81 4.95 -0.17
CA PHE A 89 7.54 4.43 0.35
C PHE A 89 6.54 5.56 0.59
N GLY A 90 6.98 6.73 1.08
CA GLY A 90 6.11 7.90 1.21
C GLY A 90 5.48 8.34 -0.12
N ILE A 91 6.24 8.28 -1.22
CA ILE A 91 5.74 8.55 -2.58
C ILE A 91 4.74 7.48 -3.00
N ILE A 92 5.08 6.20 -2.83
CA ILE A 92 4.20 5.07 -3.16
C ILE A 92 2.87 5.20 -2.42
N LEU A 93 2.92 5.41 -1.11
CA LEU A 93 1.75 5.50 -0.25
C LEU A 93 0.82 6.63 -0.70
N LYS A 94 1.38 7.82 -0.97
CA LYS A 94 0.62 8.97 -1.47
C LYS A 94 -0.11 8.67 -2.78
N GLU A 95 0.57 8.07 -3.75
CA GLU A 95 -0.05 7.73 -5.03
C GLU A 95 -1.07 6.60 -4.90
N CYS A 96 -0.81 5.60 -4.05
CA CYS A 96 -1.76 4.53 -3.74
C CYS A 96 -3.04 5.08 -3.10
N MET A 97 -2.93 6.03 -2.16
CA MET A 97 -4.09 6.69 -1.55
C MET A 97 -4.87 7.51 -2.56
N LYS A 98 -4.18 8.19 -3.48
CA LYS A 98 -4.83 8.94 -4.57
C LYS A 98 -5.61 8.02 -5.50
N PHE A 99 -5.02 6.88 -5.88
CA PHE A 99 -5.69 5.87 -6.70
C PHE A 99 -6.88 5.24 -5.97
N GLN A 100 -6.73 4.92 -4.68
CA GLN A 100 -7.82 4.43 -3.83
C GLN A 100 -9.02 5.37 -3.85
N GLY A 101 -8.81 6.69 -3.80
CA GLY A 101 -9.89 7.67 -3.87
C GLY A 101 -10.72 7.57 -5.16
N TYR A 102 -10.08 7.36 -6.32
CA TYR A 102 -10.80 7.15 -7.59
C TYR A 102 -11.51 5.80 -7.59
N TYR A 103 -10.86 4.75 -7.10
CA TYR A 103 -11.48 3.42 -7.01
C TYR A 103 -12.73 3.42 -6.12
N GLU A 104 -12.70 4.09 -4.95
CA GLU A 104 -13.87 4.25 -4.08
C GLU A 104 -14.99 5.06 -4.73
N GLU A 105 -14.66 6.04 -5.57
CA GLU A 105 -15.65 6.82 -6.32
C GLU A 105 -16.31 5.97 -7.42
N VAL A 106 -15.57 5.07 -8.06
CA VAL A 106 -16.12 4.10 -9.01
C VAL A 106 -17.04 3.13 -8.31
N GLU A 107 -16.61 2.55 -7.18
CA GLU A 107 -17.43 1.63 -6.39
C GLU A 107 -18.75 2.26 -5.93
N ARG A 108 -18.76 3.55 -5.58
CA ARG A 108 -19.97 4.25 -5.15
C ARG A 108 -20.98 4.48 -6.29
N CYS A 109 -20.49 4.63 -7.52
CA CYS A 109 -21.31 4.98 -8.67
C CYS A 109 -21.76 3.76 -9.49
N HIS A 110 -21.12 2.61 -9.33
CA HIS A 110 -21.36 1.46 -10.22
C HIS A 110 -22.52 0.57 -9.76
N PRO A 111 -23.46 0.21 -10.65
CA PRO A 111 -24.56 -0.70 -10.34
C PRO A 111 -24.05 -2.12 -10.06
N SER A 112 -24.78 -2.82 -9.19
CA SER A 112 -24.52 -4.20 -8.79
C SER A 112 -24.37 -5.14 -10.00
N GLY A 113 -23.36 -6.02 -9.99
CA GLY A 113 -23.18 -7.08 -10.99
C GLY A 113 -22.02 -6.90 -11.97
N ILE A 114 -21.27 -5.80 -11.87
CA ILE A 114 -20.08 -5.54 -12.70
C ILE A 114 -18.83 -6.20 -12.07
N PRO A 115 -17.99 -6.90 -12.85
CA PRO A 115 -16.79 -7.56 -12.35
C PRO A 115 -15.74 -6.55 -11.86
N TYR A 116 -14.94 -6.96 -10.87
CA TYR A 116 -13.87 -6.15 -10.28
C TYR A 116 -12.91 -5.52 -11.31
N GLN A 117 -12.59 -6.26 -12.37
CA GLN A 117 -11.71 -5.79 -13.44
C GLN A 117 -12.23 -4.51 -14.12
N GLU A 118 -13.54 -4.37 -14.27
CA GLU A 118 -14.15 -3.17 -14.84
C GLU A 118 -14.05 -1.97 -13.90
N HIS A 119 -14.13 -2.18 -12.57
CA HIS A 119 -13.89 -1.11 -11.61
C HIS A 119 -12.44 -0.60 -11.67
N LEU A 120 -11.47 -1.52 -11.82
CA LEU A 120 -10.07 -1.15 -12.00
C LEU A 120 -9.85 -0.33 -13.27
N LEU A 121 -10.40 -0.79 -14.41
CA LEU A 121 -10.32 -0.10 -15.68
C LEU A 121 -10.89 1.33 -15.61
N GLU A 122 -12.07 1.49 -15.00
CA GLU A 122 -12.68 2.80 -14.83
C GLU A 122 -11.90 3.68 -13.83
N ALA A 123 -11.36 3.11 -12.75
CA ALA A 123 -10.52 3.85 -11.80
C ALA A 123 -9.24 4.37 -12.48
N HIS A 124 -8.61 3.56 -13.35
CA HIS A 124 -7.49 3.99 -14.19
C HIS A 124 -7.90 5.10 -15.15
N ALA A 125 -9.05 4.98 -15.81
CA ALA A 125 -9.55 6.02 -16.70
C ALA A 125 -9.76 7.36 -15.96
N ARG A 126 -10.32 7.32 -14.75
CA ARG A 126 -10.49 8.51 -13.90
C ARG A 126 -9.16 9.10 -13.43
N TYR A 127 -8.22 8.25 -13.02
CA TYR A 127 -6.86 8.68 -12.65
C TYR A 127 -6.17 9.37 -13.83
N ALA A 128 -6.17 8.75 -15.01
CA ALA A 128 -5.53 9.29 -16.22
C ALA A 128 -6.12 10.63 -16.65
N ARG A 129 -7.45 10.81 -16.59
CA ARG A 129 -8.10 12.11 -16.86
C ARG A 129 -7.59 13.23 -15.96
N LYS A 130 -7.24 12.93 -14.70
CA LYS A 130 -6.72 13.91 -13.74
C LYS A 130 -5.19 14.03 -13.76
N ALA A 131 -4.49 13.02 -14.27
CA ALA A 131 -3.03 12.96 -14.33
C ALA A 131 -2.45 13.30 -15.72
N ASN A 132 -3.18 14.08 -16.54
CA ASN A 132 -2.80 14.46 -17.89
C ASN A 132 -2.50 13.25 -18.81
N GLY A 133 -3.35 12.23 -18.74
CA GLY A 133 -3.23 11.00 -19.54
C GLY A 133 -2.22 9.98 -19.01
N LYS A 134 -1.59 10.22 -17.85
CA LYS A 134 -0.64 9.26 -17.25
C LYS A 134 -1.37 8.18 -16.44
N ASN A 135 -0.99 6.93 -16.64
CA ASN A 135 -1.48 5.81 -15.84
C ASN A 135 -0.87 5.81 -14.44
N CYS A 136 -1.53 5.12 -13.50
CA CYS A 136 -1.00 4.91 -12.16
C CYS A 136 0.22 3.98 -12.22
N GLN A 137 1.41 4.50 -11.90
CA GLN A 137 2.65 3.72 -11.91
C GLN A 137 2.70 2.70 -10.76
N PHE A 138 1.90 2.91 -9.71
CA PHE A 138 1.96 2.15 -8.45
C PHE A 138 0.76 1.21 -8.27
N GLU A 139 0.10 0.79 -9.34
CA GLU A 139 -1.06 -0.11 -9.27
C GLU A 139 -0.76 -1.39 -8.49
N GLN A 140 0.34 -2.07 -8.80
CA GLN A 140 0.74 -3.31 -8.13
C GLN A 140 1.06 -3.08 -6.64
N CYS A 141 1.62 -1.91 -6.31
CA CYS A 141 1.85 -1.51 -4.93
C CYS A 141 0.53 -1.27 -4.19
N TRP A 142 -0.43 -0.61 -4.85
CA TRP A 142 -1.77 -0.40 -4.30
C TRP A 142 -2.50 -1.72 -4.05
N LEU A 143 -2.47 -2.65 -5.01
CA LEU A 143 -3.05 -4.00 -4.84
C LEU A 143 -2.44 -4.73 -3.63
N THR A 144 -1.14 -4.55 -3.40
CA THR A 144 -0.42 -5.12 -2.25
C THR A 144 -0.85 -4.47 -0.93
N LEU A 145 -1.04 -3.14 -0.90
CA LEU A 145 -1.29 -2.37 0.34
C LEU A 145 -2.75 -2.28 0.75
N ARG A 146 -3.70 -2.25 -0.20
CA ARG A 146 -5.08 -1.79 -0.02
C ARG A 146 -5.90 -2.56 1.03
N HIS A 147 -5.54 -3.81 1.32
CA HIS A 147 -6.24 -4.66 2.29
C HIS A 147 -5.56 -4.73 3.66
N THR A 148 -4.51 -3.94 3.88
CA THR A 148 -3.81 -3.95 5.16
C THR A 148 -4.46 -2.99 6.15
N GLN A 149 -4.64 -3.44 7.40
CA GLN A 149 -5.26 -2.65 8.47
C GLN A 149 -4.57 -1.28 8.64
N LYS A 150 -3.25 -1.23 8.47
CA LYS A 150 -2.45 -0.01 8.60
C LYS A 150 -2.69 0.97 7.44
N PHE A 151 -2.85 0.46 6.21
CA PHE A 151 -3.23 1.30 5.07
C PHE A 151 -4.63 1.86 5.25
N GLU A 152 -5.61 1.03 5.63
CA GLU A 152 -6.98 1.48 5.91
C GLU A 152 -7.02 2.51 7.05
N SER A 153 -6.29 2.27 8.14
CA SER A 153 -6.17 3.23 9.25
C SER A 153 -5.58 4.57 8.78
N THR A 154 -4.63 4.52 7.84
CA THR A 154 -4.03 5.72 7.25
C THR A 154 -5.04 6.48 6.37
N LEU A 155 -5.89 5.78 5.60
CA LEU A 155 -6.98 6.39 4.84
C LEU A 155 -7.99 7.08 5.76
N GLU A 156 -8.43 6.40 6.82
CA GLU A 156 -9.42 6.94 7.75
C GLU A 156 -8.87 8.12 8.57
N ALA A 157 -7.58 8.15 8.86
CA ALA A 157 -6.92 9.31 9.47
C ALA A 157 -6.97 10.54 8.55
N ASN A 158 -6.89 10.35 7.23
CA ASN A 158 -6.91 11.44 6.25
C ASN A 158 -8.33 11.93 5.91
N LYS A 159 -9.38 11.13 6.18
CA LYS A 159 -10.78 11.50 5.94
C LYS A 159 -11.40 12.40 7.03
N LYS A 160 -10.78 12.50 8.21
CA LYS A 160 -11.30 13.31 9.33
C LYS A 160 -10.87 14.78 9.16
N PRO A 161 -11.79 15.76 9.36
CA PRO A 161 -11.42 17.17 9.34
C PRO A 161 -10.38 17.43 10.45
N ALA A 162 -9.26 18.06 10.07
CA ALA A 162 -8.12 18.31 10.92
C ALA A 162 -8.52 19.17 12.14
N LYS A 163 -8.84 18.53 13.25
CA LYS A 163 -8.68 19.11 14.59
C LYS A 163 -7.52 18.38 15.26
N SER A 164 -6.39 19.08 15.27
CA SER A 164 -5.19 18.84 16.06
C SER A 164 -4.66 17.40 16.11
N ARG A 165 -3.70 17.11 15.22
CA ARG A 165 -2.59 16.22 15.56
C ARG A 165 -1.31 16.85 15.06
N GLU A 166 -0.56 17.43 15.98
CA GLU A 166 0.88 17.59 15.83
C GLU A 166 1.46 16.19 15.57
N LEU A 167 1.88 15.96 14.34
CA LEU A 167 2.83 14.91 14.01
C LEU A 167 4.16 15.61 13.76
N ASN A 168 5.11 15.34 14.65
CA ASN A 168 6.49 15.78 14.57
C ASN A 168 7.11 15.32 13.25
N LEU A 169 7.20 16.25 12.29
CA LEU A 169 8.21 16.24 11.25
C LEU A 169 8.80 17.66 11.23
N SER A 170 9.89 17.82 11.97
CA SER A 170 10.64 19.08 12.04
C SER A 170 11.36 19.33 10.71
N VAL A 171 10.79 20.22 9.90
CA VAL A 171 11.52 20.96 8.85
C VAL A 171 11.26 22.43 9.10
N GLY A 172 12.27 23.12 9.60
CA GLY A 172 12.22 24.56 9.84
C GLY A 172 12.27 25.34 8.54
N ILE A 173 11.32 26.26 8.38
CA ILE A 173 11.49 27.44 7.54
C ILE A 173 10.99 28.61 8.38
N GLU A 174 11.94 29.48 8.74
CA GLU A 174 11.71 30.77 9.36
C GLU A 174 11.03 31.69 8.35
N GLN A 175 9.95 32.36 8.75
CA GLN A 175 9.60 33.65 8.17
C GLN A 175 8.80 34.48 9.19
N GLU A 176 9.26 35.72 9.28
CA GLU A 176 9.04 36.70 10.34
C GLU A 176 7.75 37.52 10.14
N ASN A 177 7.30 38.11 11.26
CA ASN A 177 6.46 39.31 11.40
C ASN A 177 4.99 39.21 10.90
N ASP A 178 3.98 39.81 11.54
CA ASP A 178 3.94 41.08 12.27
C ASP A 178 2.67 41.18 13.17
N GLU A 179 2.71 42.18 14.04
CA GLU A 179 1.91 42.59 15.18
C GLU A 179 0.37 42.80 15.07
N SER A 180 -0.22 42.82 16.29
CA SER A 180 -1.23 43.78 16.81
C SER A 180 -2.74 43.46 16.83
N SER A 181 -3.18 42.93 17.99
CA SER A 181 -3.93 43.60 19.08
C SER A 181 -5.24 44.40 18.85
N ALA A 182 -6.26 43.97 19.62
CA ALA A 182 -7.19 44.76 20.46
C ALA A 182 -8.45 45.49 19.90
N GLN A 183 -9.62 44.95 20.27
CA GLN A 183 -10.57 45.49 21.27
C GLN A 183 -11.36 46.78 20.98
N GLY A 184 -12.70 46.76 21.21
CA GLY A 184 -13.43 47.95 21.67
C GLY A 184 -14.89 48.13 21.20
N GLN A 185 -15.76 48.45 22.15
CA GLN A 185 -17.24 48.51 22.15
C GLN A 185 -17.89 49.85 21.69
N GLU A 186 -19.13 49.73 21.15
CA GLU A 186 -20.40 50.48 21.42
C GLU A 186 -20.44 52.05 21.37
N THR A 187 -21.48 52.79 20.92
CA THR A 187 -22.94 52.82 21.25
C THR A 187 -23.73 53.85 20.35
N SER A 188 -25.07 53.67 20.24
CA SER A 188 -26.20 54.65 20.05
C SER A 188 -26.45 55.34 18.67
N SER A 189 -27.66 55.66 18.12
CA SER A 189 -29.11 55.40 18.38
C SER A 189 -30.05 55.95 17.23
N ILE A 190 -30.96 55.09 16.67
CA ILE A 190 -32.44 55.27 16.35
C ILE A 190 -32.92 56.24 15.18
N PRO A 191 -33.95 55.95 14.30
CA PRO A 191 -35.31 55.41 14.59
C PRO A 191 -36.04 54.39 13.67
N SER A 192 -36.91 53.60 14.33
CA SER A 192 -38.23 53.01 13.99
C SER A 192 -38.61 52.47 12.60
N ALA A 193 -38.85 51.14 12.54
CA ALA A 193 -39.98 50.53 11.83
C ALA A 193 -40.41 49.23 12.53
N LYS A 194 -41.73 49.05 12.71
CA LYS A 194 -42.37 47.99 13.50
C LYS A 194 -42.05 46.58 12.95
N LYS A 195 -41.41 45.73 13.75
CA LYS A 195 -41.43 44.26 13.61
C LYS A 195 -41.79 43.65 14.96
N ALA A 196 -42.76 42.72 14.97
CA ALA A 196 -43.18 42.00 16.16
C ALA A 196 -41.96 41.28 16.79
N ARG A 197 -41.85 41.34 18.12
CA ARG A 197 -40.74 40.73 18.87
C ARG A 197 -40.80 39.19 18.73
N PRO A 198 -39.65 38.51 18.55
CA PRO A 198 -39.60 37.05 18.60
C PRO A 198 -39.96 36.53 20.00
N PRO A 199 -40.50 35.30 20.11
CA PRO A 199 -40.95 34.74 21.37
C PRO A 199 -39.83 34.69 22.41
N GLY A 200 -40.17 35.05 23.64
CA GLY A 200 -39.21 35.19 24.74
C GLY A 200 -38.53 33.88 25.09
N ARG A 201 -37.28 33.98 25.57
CA ARG A 201 -36.37 32.90 25.96
C ARG A 201 -36.99 31.80 26.85
N LYS A 202 -38.07 32.08 27.59
CA LYS A 202 -38.82 31.09 28.40
C LYS A 202 -39.67 30.14 27.55
N GLN A 203 -40.37 30.62 26.51
CA GLN A 203 -41.17 29.77 25.61
C GLN A 203 -40.30 28.88 24.73
N SER A 204 -39.15 29.39 24.24
CA SER A 204 -38.20 28.54 23.49
C SER A 204 -37.54 27.48 24.39
N LYS A 205 -37.30 27.77 25.67
CA LYS A 205 -36.77 26.78 26.64
C LYS A 205 -37.80 25.72 27.02
N GLU A 206 -39.08 26.05 27.00
CA GLU A 206 -40.17 25.13 27.35
C GLU A 206 -40.48 24.16 26.19
N LYS A 207 -40.35 24.60 24.94
CA LYS A 207 -40.39 23.70 23.77
C LYS A 207 -39.22 22.70 23.73
N LEU A 208 -38.06 23.06 24.29
CA LEU A 208 -36.93 22.14 24.51
C LEU A 208 -37.14 21.14 25.65
N LYS A 209 -38.19 21.29 26.49
CA LYS A 209 -38.50 20.36 27.58
C LYS A 209 -39.51 19.29 27.22
N LYS A 210 -40.17 19.38 26.05
CA LYS A 210 -40.98 18.29 25.51
C LYS A 210 -40.09 17.40 24.63
N ASN A 211 -39.54 16.35 25.24
CA ASN A 211 -38.84 15.25 24.56
C ASN A 211 -39.83 14.43 23.73
N GLU A 212 -40.34 14.98 22.63
CA GLU A 212 -41.20 14.27 21.65
C GLU A 212 -40.52 14.19 20.26
N GLY A 213 -39.20 14.34 20.18
CA GLY A 213 -38.45 14.24 18.90
C GLY A 213 -37.01 13.72 19.03
N ASP A 214 -36.62 13.20 20.20
CA ASP A 214 -35.25 12.72 20.47
C ASP A 214 -35.07 11.24 20.06
N ASP A 215 -36.16 10.47 20.00
CA ASP A 215 -36.15 9.04 19.62
C ASP A 215 -35.94 8.85 18.12
N ASP A 216 -36.58 9.65 17.28
CA ASP A 216 -36.55 9.51 15.82
C ASP A 216 -35.16 9.82 15.24
N TYR A 217 -34.46 10.83 15.80
CA TYR A 217 -33.10 11.16 15.40
C TYR A 217 -32.07 10.11 15.87
N LYS A 218 -32.29 9.55 17.06
CA LYS A 218 -31.43 8.49 17.62
C LYS A 218 -31.59 7.19 16.85
N ASP A 219 -32.83 6.83 16.47
CA ASP A 219 -33.12 5.68 15.61
C ASP A 219 -32.52 5.85 14.21
N MET A 220 -32.63 7.05 13.62
CA MET A 220 -32.00 7.35 12.32
C MET A 220 -30.47 7.21 12.36
N MET A 221 -29.83 7.68 13.43
CA MET A 221 -28.38 7.53 13.64
C MET A 221 -27.98 6.06 13.86
N GLN A 222 -28.78 5.29 14.60
CA GLN A 222 -28.57 3.86 14.82
C GLN A 222 -28.67 3.08 13.51
N ASN A 223 -29.71 3.34 12.72
CA ASN A 223 -29.94 2.72 11.41
C ASN A 223 -28.83 3.04 10.41
N LEU A 224 -28.31 4.29 10.43
CA LEU A 224 -27.17 4.67 9.60
C LEU A 224 -25.89 3.90 9.96
N LEU A 225 -25.66 3.65 11.26
CA LEU A 225 -24.53 2.83 11.71
C LEU A 225 -24.68 1.38 11.23
N VAL A 226 -25.87 0.80 11.38
CA VAL A 226 -26.16 -0.58 10.94
C VAL A 226 -25.94 -0.71 9.43
N MET A 227 -26.53 0.17 8.63
CA MET A 227 -26.33 0.15 7.17
C MET A 227 -24.86 0.30 6.78
N LYS A 228 -24.10 1.15 7.47
CA LYS A 228 -22.67 1.33 7.19
C LYS A 228 -21.84 0.10 7.57
N THR A 229 -22.23 -0.61 8.64
CA THR A 229 -21.58 -1.89 9.00
C THR A 229 -21.93 -3.01 8.01
N GLU A 230 -23.19 -3.08 7.56
CA GLU A 230 -23.64 -4.04 6.55
C GLU A 230 -22.96 -3.80 5.20
N GLU A 231 -22.84 -2.53 4.78
CA GLU A 231 -22.12 -2.14 3.57
C GLU A 231 -20.65 -2.59 3.64
N HIS A 232 -19.99 -2.38 4.78
CA HIS A 232 -18.61 -2.83 5.00
C HIS A 232 -18.48 -4.35 4.96
N MET A 233 -19.42 -5.08 5.57
CA MET A 233 -19.44 -6.56 5.54
C MET A 233 -19.66 -7.10 4.13
N MET A 234 -20.61 -6.53 3.37
CA MET A 234 -20.87 -6.90 1.98
C MET A 234 -19.67 -6.60 1.07
N LYS A 235 -18.95 -5.50 1.33
CA LYS A 235 -17.72 -5.15 0.63
C LYS A 235 -16.60 -6.14 0.93
N LYS A 236 -16.46 -6.56 2.19
CA LYS A 236 -15.50 -7.60 2.59
C LYS A 236 -15.81 -8.94 1.94
N GLU A 237 -17.06 -9.39 1.98
CA GLU A 237 -17.48 -10.65 1.35
C GLU A 237 -17.26 -10.64 -0.17
N ARG A 238 -17.56 -9.50 -0.82
CA ARG A 238 -17.27 -9.32 -2.24
C ARG A 238 -15.78 -9.43 -2.52
N TRP A 239 -14.95 -8.79 -1.70
CA TRP A 239 -13.50 -8.87 -1.85
C TRP A 239 -12.98 -10.30 -1.69
N GLU A 240 -13.49 -11.05 -0.70
CA GLU A 240 -13.12 -12.46 -0.52
C GLU A 240 -13.50 -13.29 -1.75
N LYS A 241 -14.68 -13.06 -2.35
CA LYS A 241 -15.10 -13.71 -3.60
C LYS A 241 -14.21 -13.36 -4.77
N ASP A 242 -13.88 -12.07 -4.94
CA ASP A 242 -13.00 -11.61 -6.03
C ASP A 242 -11.58 -12.19 -5.87
N MET A 243 -11.05 -12.21 -4.65
CA MET A 243 -9.75 -12.82 -4.35
C MET A 243 -9.77 -14.33 -4.64
N MET A 244 -10.86 -15.02 -4.31
CA MET A 244 -11.04 -16.44 -4.61
C MET A 244 -11.11 -16.70 -6.13
N LEU A 245 -11.79 -15.83 -6.88
CA LEU A 245 -11.83 -15.90 -8.35
C LEU A 245 -10.46 -15.65 -8.96
N GLU A 246 -9.70 -14.69 -8.46
CA GLU A 246 -8.34 -14.39 -8.91
C GLU A 246 -7.39 -15.57 -8.62
N GLN A 247 -7.46 -16.16 -7.43
CA GLN A 247 -6.72 -17.37 -7.09
C GLN A 247 -7.09 -18.54 -8.01
N ARG A 248 -8.38 -18.72 -8.30
CA ARG A 248 -8.84 -19.74 -9.24
C ARG A 248 -8.32 -19.47 -10.66
N LYS A 249 -8.31 -18.22 -11.10
CA LYS A 249 -7.79 -17.83 -12.41
C LYS A 249 -6.28 -18.06 -12.51
N LEU A 250 -5.52 -17.69 -11.49
CA LEU A 250 -4.08 -17.98 -11.41
C LEU A 250 -3.83 -19.48 -11.45
N LYS A 251 -4.59 -20.27 -10.70
CA LYS A 251 -4.48 -21.73 -10.72
C LYS A 251 -4.74 -22.30 -12.12
N MET A 252 -5.79 -21.82 -12.80
CA MET A 252 -6.10 -22.23 -14.17
C MET A 252 -4.98 -21.83 -15.15
N GLU A 253 -4.39 -20.65 -15.00
CA GLU A 253 -3.27 -20.18 -15.82
C GLU A 253 -1.99 -21.00 -15.57
N GLU A 254 -1.70 -21.34 -14.31
CA GLU A 254 -0.60 -22.23 -13.93
C GLU A 254 -0.78 -23.63 -14.53
N GLU A 255 -1.98 -24.20 -14.41
CA GLU A 255 -2.35 -25.48 -15.03
C GLU A 255 -2.22 -25.42 -16.56
N TRP A 256 -2.62 -24.30 -17.18
CA TRP A 256 -2.50 -24.10 -18.63
C TRP A 256 -1.04 -24.00 -19.09
N LEU A 257 -0.22 -23.23 -18.38
CA LEU A 257 1.22 -23.10 -18.65
C LEU A 257 1.93 -24.45 -18.47
N GLN A 258 1.58 -25.20 -17.44
CA GLN A 258 2.10 -26.54 -17.23
C GLN A 258 1.72 -27.45 -18.39
N TRP A 259 0.45 -27.45 -18.79
CA TRP A 259 -0.03 -28.22 -19.93
C TRP A 259 0.73 -27.85 -21.20
N GLU A 260 0.95 -26.57 -21.49
CA GLU A 260 1.71 -26.11 -22.67
C GLU A 260 3.16 -26.64 -22.66
N GLN A 261 3.83 -26.60 -21.50
CA GLN A 261 5.17 -27.17 -21.34
C GLN A 261 5.16 -28.69 -21.59
N GLU A 262 4.17 -29.41 -21.06
CA GLU A 262 4.02 -30.85 -21.26
C GLU A 262 3.77 -31.18 -22.73
N GLN A 263 2.92 -30.42 -23.43
CA GLN A 263 2.71 -30.56 -24.88
C GLN A 263 4.02 -30.36 -25.64
N LYS A 264 4.77 -29.30 -25.32
CA LYS A 264 6.07 -29.03 -25.93
C LYS A 264 7.04 -30.19 -25.77
N ILE A 265 7.08 -30.83 -24.59
CA ILE A 265 7.92 -32.00 -24.32
C ILE A 265 7.40 -33.24 -25.09
N MET A 266 6.09 -33.49 -25.05
CA MET A 266 5.45 -34.65 -25.70
C MET A 266 5.64 -34.65 -27.22
N PHE A 267 5.58 -33.47 -27.85
CA PHE A 267 5.66 -33.31 -29.30
C PHE A 267 7.02 -32.81 -29.82
N CYS A 268 8.02 -32.61 -28.95
CA CYS A 268 9.36 -32.23 -29.38
C CYS A 268 9.98 -33.28 -30.34
N ASP A 269 10.57 -32.84 -31.45
CA ASP A 269 11.32 -33.73 -32.34
C ASP A 269 12.66 -34.14 -31.69
N VAL A 270 12.89 -35.44 -31.59
CA VAL A 270 14.07 -36.04 -30.95
C VAL A 270 15.11 -36.54 -31.95
N THR A 271 14.84 -36.41 -33.26
CA THR A 271 15.72 -36.92 -34.33
C THR A 271 17.04 -36.15 -34.41
N THR A 272 17.04 -34.87 -34.02
CA THR A 272 18.20 -33.97 -34.11
C THR A 272 18.95 -33.79 -32.78
N MET A 273 18.49 -34.43 -31.70
CA MET A 273 19.07 -34.31 -30.34
C MET A 273 20.30 -35.22 -30.15
N ASP A 274 21.10 -35.00 -29.10
CA ASP A 274 22.11 -35.99 -28.66
C ASP A 274 21.47 -37.10 -27.78
N ASP A 275 22.24 -38.14 -27.43
CA ASP A 275 21.71 -39.29 -26.67
C ASP A 275 21.22 -38.92 -25.27
N ASP A 276 21.89 -38.00 -24.59
CA ASP A 276 21.53 -37.58 -23.23
C ASP A 276 20.26 -36.73 -23.25
N GLN A 277 20.16 -35.81 -24.21
CA GLN A 277 18.95 -35.02 -24.45
C GLN A 277 17.75 -35.91 -24.81
N ARG A 278 17.94 -36.89 -25.70
CA ARG A 278 16.90 -37.87 -26.05
C ARG A 278 16.43 -38.66 -24.84
N ALA A 279 17.37 -39.15 -24.02
CA ALA A 279 17.06 -39.90 -22.82
C ALA A 279 16.24 -39.05 -21.83
N TYR A 280 16.63 -37.79 -21.64
CA TYR A 280 15.91 -36.83 -20.80
C TYR A 280 14.47 -36.61 -21.26
N VAL A 281 14.27 -36.31 -22.56
CA VAL A 281 12.93 -36.08 -23.12
C VAL A 281 12.06 -37.32 -22.98
N LYS A 282 12.58 -38.51 -23.28
CA LYS A 282 11.86 -39.78 -23.11
C LYS A 282 11.45 -40.02 -21.65
N ALA A 283 12.34 -39.76 -20.70
CA ALA A 283 12.04 -39.90 -19.27
C ALA A 283 10.95 -38.91 -18.82
N LYS A 284 11.02 -37.65 -19.28
CA LYS A 284 9.98 -36.64 -18.99
C LYS A 284 8.62 -37.04 -19.58
N ARG A 285 8.56 -37.54 -20.81
CA ARG A 285 7.33 -38.08 -21.42
C ARG A 285 6.73 -39.21 -20.59
N ALA A 286 7.56 -40.16 -20.15
CA ALA A 286 7.10 -41.26 -19.31
C ALA A 286 6.48 -40.76 -17.98
N ASN A 287 7.09 -39.75 -17.35
CA ASN A 287 6.55 -39.13 -16.14
C ASN A 287 5.22 -38.41 -16.39
N ILE A 288 5.07 -37.69 -17.51
CA ILE A 288 3.82 -37.01 -17.89
C ILE A 288 2.70 -38.04 -18.09
N VAL A 289 2.96 -39.11 -18.83
CA VAL A 289 1.98 -40.20 -19.05
C VAL A 289 1.59 -40.87 -17.73
N LYS A 290 2.56 -41.09 -16.84
CA LYS A 290 2.29 -41.65 -15.50
C LYS A 290 1.41 -40.70 -14.66
N ALA A 291 1.67 -39.40 -14.69
CA ALA A 291 0.85 -38.42 -13.96
C ALA A 291 -0.58 -38.34 -14.50
N MET A 292 -0.76 -38.34 -15.83
CA MET A 292 -2.08 -38.36 -16.46
C MET A 292 -2.88 -39.63 -16.15
N SER A 293 -2.22 -40.80 -16.15
CA SER A 293 -2.91 -42.06 -15.80
C SER A 293 -3.31 -42.12 -14.32
N ALA A 294 -2.56 -41.48 -13.43
CA ALA A 294 -2.93 -41.38 -12.01
C ALA A 294 -4.13 -40.46 -11.79
N SER A 295 -4.21 -39.31 -12.47
CA SER A 295 -5.34 -38.37 -12.30
C SER A 295 -6.67 -38.91 -12.85
N VAL A 296 -6.63 -39.64 -13.98
CA VAL A 296 -7.82 -40.29 -14.56
C VAL A 296 -8.37 -41.39 -13.62
N GLY A 297 -7.50 -42.12 -12.93
CA GLY A 297 -7.91 -43.13 -11.93
C GLY A 297 -8.59 -42.54 -10.68
N GLU A 298 -8.24 -41.31 -10.31
CA GLU A 298 -8.82 -40.61 -9.16
C GLU A 298 -10.24 -40.09 -9.48
N THR A 299 -10.46 -39.57 -10.69
CA THR A 299 -11.79 -39.10 -11.13
C THR A 299 -12.82 -40.23 -11.33
N ALA A 300 -12.39 -41.43 -11.70
CA ALA A 300 -13.28 -42.58 -11.87
C ALA A 300 -13.77 -43.18 -10.54
N SER A 301 -13.10 -42.87 -9.42
CA SER A 301 -13.48 -43.35 -8.09
C SER A 301 -14.58 -42.48 -7.46
N ASP A 302 -14.59 -41.18 -7.76
CA ASP A 302 -15.58 -40.21 -7.24
C ASP A 302 -16.95 -40.31 -7.96
N GLU A 303 -17.00 -40.70 -9.24
CA GLU A 303 -18.27 -40.93 -9.95
C GLU A 303 -19.00 -42.22 -9.54
N SER A 304 -18.36 -43.13 -8.79
CA SER A 304 -19.01 -44.37 -8.30
C SER A 304 -19.71 -44.21 -6.95
N ALA A 305 -19.64 -43.02 -6.34
CA ALA A 305 -20.14 -42.73 -5.00
C ALA A 305 -21.37 -41.79 -4.95
N VAL A 306 -22.06 -41.60 -6.07
CA VAL A 306 -23.36 -40.88 -6.15
C VAL A 306 -24.51 -41.84 -6.40
#